data_AF-A0A3G2T5F2-F1
#
_entry.id   AF-A0A3G2T5F2-F1
#
_cell.length_a   1.000
_cell.length_b   1.000
_cell.length_c   1.000
_cell.angle_alpha   90.00
_cell.angle_beta   90.00
_cell.angle_gamma   90.00
#
_symmetry.space_group_name_H-M   'P 1'
#
loop_
_entity.id
_entity.type
_entity.pdbx_description
1 polymer ?
#
loop_
_entity_poly.entity_id
_entity_poly.type
_entity_poly.pdbx_seq_one_letter_code
_entity_poly.pdbx_strand_id
1 'polypeptide(L)'
;MINNFVFLNLLGIIFLFSQQSFAKTDAFKVYQQCPDDSGFHCDVIREVDGKKEIYFKDVKESWIEQVNQDYFKVKSSCGSPCQVTNFIGRNSKQDDVTDEFVAIDPKTNCLIETRKNKLTARQLKSNKVNILAKLNSEIFKKIDIYSFAPYRDFQRKSYFNEKGSLILNYGYDETDTQFVQKFINPCKS
;
A
#
# COMPACT_ATOMS: atom_id res chain seq x y z
N MET A 1 0.55 47.06 72.77
CA MET A 1 -0.46 46.01 72.49
C MET A 1 -0.07 45.33 71.18
N ILE A 2 0.25 44.04 71.28
CA ILE A 2 0.01 42.90 70.35
C ILE A 2 0.38 43.16 68.86
N ASN A 3 1.53 42.70 68.36
CA ASN A 3 1.94 41.35 67.90
C ASN A 3 1.54 40.97 66.45
N ASN A 4 2.46 40.20 65.83
CA ASN A 4 2.39 39.37 64.60
C ASN A 4 2.85 40.10 63.32
N PHE A 5 4.09 39.96 62.83
CA PHE A 5 4.85 38.74 62.51
C PHE A 5 4.07 37.78 61.60
N VAL A 6 4.29 37.90 60.29
CA VAL A 6 4.16 36.78 59.34
C VAL A 6 5.35 36.83 58.38
N PHE A 7 6.39 36.08 58.75
CA PHE A 7 7.38 35.57 57.82
C PHE A 7 6.68 34.60 56.86
N LEU A 8 6.73 34.84 55.54
CA LEU A 8 6.53 33.76 54.57
C LEU A 8 7.90 33.20 54.18
N ASN A 9 8.20 32.06 54.77
CA ASN A 9 9.33 31.21 54.43
C ASN A 9 9.12 30.52 53.08
N LEU A 10 10.26 30.23 52.45
CA LEU A 10 10.52 29.17 51.47
C LEU A 10 9.55 27.99 51.57
N LEU A 11 9.03 27.54 50.42
CA LEU A 11 9.12 26.17 49.91
C LEU A 11 8.13 25.98 48.76
N GLY A 12 8.65 26.01 47.54
CA GLY A 12 7.88 25.78 46.32
C GLY A 12 8.77 25.36 45.15
N ILE A 13 9.84 24.61 45.41
CA ILE A 13 10.50 23.80 44.37
C ILE A 13 9.55 22.63 44.10
N ILE A 14 8.54 22.87 43.28
CA ILE A 14 7.63 21.82 42.81
C ILE A 14 7.83 21.70 41.30
N PHE A 15 8.63 20.70 40.95
CA PHE A 15 8.52 19.91 39.72
C PHE A 15 8.47 20.71 38.39
N LEU A 16 9.60 21.30 38.01
CA LEU A 16 9.97 21.36 36.59
C LEU A 16 10.52 19.99 36.16
N PHE A 17 9.70 18.94 36.27
CA PHE A 17 9.97 17.73 35.52
C PHE A 17 9.61 18.04 34.08
N SER A 18 10.67 18.21 33.29
CA SER A 18 10.71 18.03 31.86
C SER A 18 9.55 17.16 31.36
N GLN A 19 8.48 17.82 30.89
CA GLN A 19 7.67 17.22 29.86
C GLN A 19 8.48 17.32 28.56
N GLN A 20 9.56 16.52 28.50
CA GLN A 20 9.91 15.92 27.23
C GLN A 20 8.75 14.97 26.93
N SER A 21 7.66 15.54 26.44
CA SER A 21 6.76 14.83 25.55
C SER A 21 7.63 14.47 24.35
N PHE A 22 8.32 13.33 24.45
CA PHE A 22 8.61 12.56 23.26
C PHE A 22 7.24 12.23 22.71
N ALA A 23 6.73 13.10 21.83
CA ALA A 23 5.75 12.71 20.87
C ALA A 23 6.39 11.51 20.16
N LYS A 24 6.03 10.31 20.61
CA LYS A 24 6.38 9.07 19.96
C LYS A 24 5.60 9.13 18.65
N THR A 25 6.17 9.81 17.66
CA THR A 25 5.61 9.85 16.33
C THR A 25 5.65 8.41 15.88
N ASP A 26 4.47 7.77 15.79
CA ASP A 26 4.24 6.49 15.11
C ASP A 26 4.58 6.67 13.62
N ALA A 27 5.84 6.96 13.32
CA ALA A 27 6.32 7.35 12.02
C ALA A 27 6.66 6.08 11.26
N PHE A 28 5.65 5.48 10.65
CA PHE A 28 5.85 4.51 9.58
C PHE A 28 5.91 5.24 8.24
N LYS A 29 7.05 5.14 7.56
CA LYS A 29 7.27 5.75 6.25
C LYS A 29 8.02 4.79 5.35
N VAL A 30 7.72 4.88 4.06
CA VAL A 30 8.51 4.25 3.01
C VAL A 30 8.87 5.31 1.98
N TYR A 31 10.15 5.43 1.66
CA TYR A 31 10.65 6.48 0.76
C TYR A 31 11.91 6.03 0.00
N GLN A 32 12.24 6.76 -1.06
CA GLN A 32 13.46 6.52 -1.86
C GLN A 32 14.64 7.30 -1.29
N GLN A 33 15.81 6.66 -1.25
CA GLN A 33 17.08 7.31 -0.95
C GLN A 33 18.05 7.04 -2.10
N CYS A 34 18.33 8.07 -2.89
CA CYS A 34 19.14 7.97 -4.10
C CYS A 34 20.57 8.48 -3.81
N PRO A 35 21.61 7.86 -4.41
CA PRO A 35 22.99 8.28 -4.25
C PRO A 35 23.32 9.56 -5.03
N ASP A 36 22.51 9.89 -6.04
CA ASP A 36 22.63 11.09 -6.86
C ASP A 36 21.25 11.67 -7.20
N ASP A 37 21.25 12.85 -7.81
CA ASP A 37 20.05 13.61 -8.17
C ASP A 37 19.31 13.03 -9.40
N SER A 38 19.85 11.98 -10.05
CA SER A 38 19.20 11.38 -11.22
C SER A 38 17.90 10.66 -10.84
N GLY A 39 17.80 10.18 -9.60
CA GLY A 39 16.67 9.37 -9.13
C GLY A 39 16.54 8.03 -9.87
N PHE A 40 17.54 7.66 -10.69
CA PHE A 40 17.44 6.49 -11.57
C PHE A 40 17.66 5.20 -10.81
N HIS A 41 18.57 5.20 -9.83
CA HIS A 41 18.92 4.09 -8.96
C HIS A 41 18.77 4.54 -7.51
N CYS A 42 17.80 3.98 -6.78
CA CYS A 42 17.54 4.40 -5.41
C CYS A 42 17.32 3.20 -4.50
N ASP A 43 17.79 3.32 -3.26
CA ASP A 43 17.39 2.42 -2.19
C ASP A 43 15.94 2.73 -1.79
N VAL A 44 15.16 1.69 -1.50
CA VAL A 44 13.83 1.84 -0.88
C VAL A 44 14.01 1.63 0.62
N ILE A 45 13.71 2.67 1.40
CA ILE A 45 13.89 2.67 2.84
C ILE A 45 12.54 2.46 3.53
N ARG A 46 12.48 1.49 4.45
CA ARG A 46 11.43 1.37 5.46
C ARG A 46 11.92 2.05 6.74
N GLU A 47 11.15 3.02 7.23
CA GLU A 47 11.42 3.66 8.52
C GLU A 47 10.24 3.45 9.47
N VAL A 48 10.53 2.96 10.67
CA VAL A 48 9.54 2.68 11.72
C VAL A 48 10.09 3.19 13.03
N ASP A 49 9.41 4.16 13.64
CA ASP A 49 9.79 4.76 14.92
C ASP A 49 11.26 5.25 14.94
N GLY A 50 11.70 5.85 13.82
CA GLY A 50 13.06 6.36 13.61
C GLY A 50 14.11 5.30 13.27
N LYS A 51 13.74 4.00 13.26
CA LYS A 51 14.64 2.93 12.82
C LYS A 51 14.50 2.72 11.32
N LYS A 52 15.62 2.84 10.61
CA LYS A 52 15.70 2.72 9.16
C LYS A 52 16.21 1.34 8.76
N GLU A 53 15.62 0.81 7.70
CA GLU A 53 16.01 -0.44 7.04
C GLU A 53 16.03 -0.22 5.53
N ILE A 54 17.11 -0.64 4.87
CA ILE A 54 17.15 -0.71 3.42
C ILE A 54 16.32 -1.93 3.02
N TYR A 55 15.11 -1.71 2.52
CA TYR A 55 14.19 -2.76 2.11
C TYR A 55 14.57 -3.34 0.75
N PHE A 56 14.85 -2.45 -0.21
CA PHE A 56 15.49 -2.80 -1.47
C PHE A 56 16.69 -1.91 -1.70
N LYS A 57 17.75 -2.49 -2.24
CA LYS A 57 18.97 -1.77 -2.60
C LYS A 57 18.99 -1.53 -4.10
N ASP A 58 19.41 -0.33 -4.52
CA ASP A 58 19.74 -0.02 -5.91
C ASP A 58 18.59 -0.34 -6.91
N VAL A 59 17.36 0.04 -6.56
CA VAL A 59 16.19 -0.21 -7.40
C VAL A 59 16.07 0.85 -8.48
N LYS A 60 15.96 0.39 -9.72
CA LYS A 60 15.70 1.25 -10.86
C LYS A 60 14.25 1.74 -10.88
N GLU A 61 14.06 3.07 -10.94
CA GLU A 61 12.76 3.73 -11.19
C GLU A 61 11.61 3.21 -10.31
N SER A 62 11.85 3.01 -9.02
CA SER A 62 10.77 2.58 -8.12
C SER A 62 9.68 3.65 -8.00
N TRP A 63 8.44 3.21 -7.82
CA TRP A 63 7.32 4.12 -7.55
C TRP A 63 6.64 3.73 -6.26
N ILE A 64 6.56 4.68 -5.32
CA ILE A 64 6.04 4.48 -3.97
C ILE A 64 4.73 5.26 -3.83
N GLU A 65 3.67 4.56 -3.43
CA GLU A 65 2.35 5.13 -3.16
C GLU A 65 1.89 4.66 -1.78
N GLN A 66 1.43 5.57 -0.93
CA GLN A 66 0.79 5.17 0.32
C GLN A 66 -0.61 4.61 0.05
N VAL A 67 -0.86 3.36 0.44
CA VAL A 67 -2.19 2.73 0.31
C VAL A 67 -3.08 3.17 1.47
N ASN A 68 -2.57 3.07 2.69
CA ASN A 68 -3.23 3.51 3.93
C ASN A 68 -2.17 3.70 5.03
N GLN A 69 -2.61 3.77 6.30
CA GLN A 69 -1.70 3.95 7.44
C GLN A 69 -0.81 2.74 7.72
N ASP A 70 -1.16 1.57 7.20
CA ASP A 70 -0.48 0.30 7.48
C ASP A 70 0.40 -0.16 6.32
N TYR A 71 0.15 0.32 5.09
CA TYR A 71 0.81 -0.17 3.89
C TYR A 71 1.23 0.93 2.91
N PHE A 72 2.42 0.73 2.35
CA PHE A 72 2.88 1.39 1.13
C PHE A 72 2.97 0.37 0.00
N LYS A 73 2.61 0.80 -1.21
CA LYS A 73 2.75 0.05 -2.45
C LYS A 73 4.01 0.53 -3.16
N VAL A 74 4.92 -0.39 -3.45
CA VAL A 74 6.16 -0.12 -4.17
C VAL A 74 6.18 -0.94 -5.46
N LYS A 75 6.19 -0.27 -6.60
CA LYS A 75 6.42 -0.92 -7.89
C LYS A 75 7.92 -1.01 -8.15
N SER A 76 8.38 -2.21 -8.46
CA SER A 76 9.75 -2.51 -8.83
C SER A 76 9.77 -3.20 -10.19
N SER A 77 10.59 -2.73 -11.12
CA SER A 77 10.77 -3.40 -12.41
C SER A 77 11.77 -4.56 -12.27
N CYS A 78 11.40 -5.73 -12.79
CA CYS A 78 12.28 -6.90 -12.94
C CYS A 78 12.63 -7.18 -14.41
N GLY A 79 12.43 -6.21 -15.30
CA GLY A 79 12.55 -6.35 -16.76
C GLY A 79 11.19 -6.24 -17.46
N SER A 80 11.15 -6.25 -18.79
CA SER A 80 9.88 -6.21 -19.54
C SER A 80 9.39 -7.64 -19.80
N PRO A 81 8.13 -8.03 -19.49
CA PRO A 81 7.01 -7.25 -18.94
C PRO A 81 6.83 -7.38 -17.40
N CYS A 82 7.88 -7.75 -16.69
CA CYS A 82 7.87 -8.09 -15.27
C CYS A 82 7.80 -6.83 -14.38
N GLN A 83 6.65 -6.62 -13.73
CA GLN A 83 6.49 -5.62 -12.67
C GLN A 83 6.05 -6.30 -11.39
N VAL A 84 6.90 -6.27 -10.36
CA VAL A 84 6.53 -6.74 -9.03
C VAL A 84 5.93 -5.57 -8.26
N THR A 85 4.77 -5.80 -7.67
CA THR A 85 4.15 -4.86 -6.72
C THR A 85 4.34 -5.41 -5.31
N ASN A 86 5.13 -4.69 -4.52
CA ASN A 86 5.35 -4.99 -3.11
C ASN A 86 4.43 -4.13 -2.24
N PHE A 87 3.81 -4.74 -1.25
CA PHE A 87 3.08 -4.05 -0.19
C PHE A 87 3.94 -4.11 1.07
N ILE A 88 4.58 -2.99 1.39
CA ILE A 88 5.48 -2.87 2.54
C ILE A 88 4.63 -2.44 3.74
N GLY A 89 4.64 -3.26 4.78
CA GLY A 89 4.01 -2.96 6.06
C GLY A 89 5.03 -2.45 7.09
N ARG A 90 4.55 -2.17 8.31
CA ARG A 90 5.40 -1.72 9.42
C ARG A 90 6.49 -2.72 9.79
N ASN A 91 6.34 -3.99 9.46
CA ASN A 91 7.37 -5.00 9.67
C ASN A 91 7.29 -6.11 8.62
N SER A 92 8.35 -6.91 8.52
CA SER A 92 8.48 -7.97 7.51
C SER A 92 7.39 -9.03 7.56
N LYS A 93 6.71 -9.23 8.70
CA LYS A 93 5.58 -10.16 8.78
C LYS A 93 4.33 -9.63 8.09
N GLN A 94 4.22 -8.32 7.91
CA GLN A 94 3.12 -7.66 7.20
C GLN A 94 3.40 -7.49 5.71
N ASP A 95 4.64 -7.65 5.25
CA ASP A 95 4.97 -7.47 3.84
C ASP A 95 4.32 -8.52 2.94
N ASP A 96 3.81 -8.08 1.79
CA ASP A 96 3.15 -8.92 0.79
C ASP A 96 3.59 -8.53 -0.62
N VAL A 97 3.36 -9.42 -1.58
CA VAL A 97 3.82 -9.26 -2.95
C VAL A 97 2.83 -9.84 -3.95
N THR A 98 2.78 -9.23 -5.12
CA THR A 98 2.11 -9.78 -6.31
C THR A 98 2.82 -9.34 -7.58
N ASP A 99 2.89 -10.25 -8.54
CA ASP A 99 3.49 -9.99 -9.86
C ASP A 99 2.45 -9.51 -10.88
N GLU A 100 1.16 -9.63 -10.55
CA GLU A 100 0.05 -9.40 -11.47
C GLU A 100 -1.04 -8.51 -10.82
N PHE A 101 -0.60 -7.40 -10.24
CA PHE A 101 -1.46 -6.43 -9.55
C PHE A 101 -2.53 -5.84 -10.48
N VAL A 102 -3.80 -5.86 -10.04
CA VAL A 102 -4.91 -5.17 -10.70
C VAL A 102 -5.39 -3.98 -9.87
N ALA A 103 -5.80 -4.21 -8.62
CA ALA A 103 -6.35 -3.15 -7.77
C ALA A 103 -6.21 -3.51 -6.28
N ILE A 104 -6.27 -2.52 -5.39
CA ILE A 104 -6.36 -2.73 -3.94
C ILE A 104 -7.43 -1.83 -3.33
N ASP A 105 -8.22 -2.37 -2.41
CA ASP A 105 -9.08 -1.59 -1.55
C ASP A 105 -8.28 -1.10 -0.32
N PRO A 106 -8.00 0.20 -0.19
CA PRO A 106 -7.26 0.72 0.95
C PRO A 106 -8.00 0.57 2.28
N LYS A 107 -9.33 0.39 2.28
CA LYS A 107 -10.12 0.22 3.52
C LYS A 107 -10.02 -1.19 4.09
N THR A 108 -9.97 -2.19 3.22
CA THR A 108 -10.04 -3.61 3.63
C THR A 108 -8.78 -4.40 3.31
N ASN A 109 -7.78 -3.76 2.69
CA ASN A 109 -6.58 -4.40 2.15
C ASN A 109 -6.91 -5.56 1.19
N CYS A 110 -8.05 -5.47 0.50
CA CYS A 110 -8.47 -6.47 -0.47
C CYS A 110 -7.70 -6.24 -1.77
N LEU A 111 -6.77 -7.15 -2.06
CA LEU A 111 -5.96 -7.18 -3.27
C LEU A 111 -6.69 -7.95 -4.36
N ILE A 112 -6.74 -7.36 -5.55
CA ILE A 112 -7.13 -8.00 -6.80
C ILE A 112 -5.90 -8.20 -7.65
N GLU A 113 -5.73 -9.42 -8.12
CA GLU A 113 -4.59 -9.85 -8.93
C GLU A 113 -5.04 -10.90 -9.94
N THR A 114 -4.31 -11.04 -11.05
CA THR A 114 -4.47 -12.22 -11.91
C THR A 114 -3.54 -13.33 -11.44
N ARG A 115 -3.98 -14.59 -11.61
CA ARG A 115 -3.16 -15.80 -11.37
C ARG A 115 -3.60 -16.90 -12.31
N LYS A 116 -2.72 -17.38 -13.18
CA LYS A 116 -2.98 -18.52 -14.09
C LYS A 116 -4.31 -18.40 -14.85
N ASN A 117 -4.52 -17.27 -15.55
CA ASN A 117 -5.74 -16.95 -16.30
C ASN A 117 -7.02 -16.85 -15.44
N LYS A 118 -6.88 -16.52 -14.16
CA LYS A 118 -8.00 -16.24 -13.26
C LYS A 118 -7.85 -14.85 -12.68
N LEU A 119 -8.97 -14.15 -12.54
CA LEU A 119 -9.06 -12.98 -11.68
C LEU A 119 -9.31 -13.46 -10.26
N THR A 120 -8.47 -13.03 -9.33
CA THR A 120 -8.52 -13.49 -7.94
C THR A 120 -8.54 -12.32 -6.97
N ALA A 121 -9.05 -12.59 -5.77
CA ALA A 121 -9.09 -11.64 -4.68
C ALA A 121 -8.62 -12.28 -3.38
N ARG A 122 -7.86 -11.55 -2.57
CA ARG A 122 -7.46 -11.95 -1.23
C ARG A 122 -7.15 -10.72 -0.38
N GLN A 123 -7.24 -10.85 0.94
CA GLN A 123 -6.65 -9.83 1.81
C GLN A 123 -5.13 -9.91 1.74
N LEU A 124 -4.45 -8.77 1.89
CA LEU A 124 -3.00 -8.76 2.11
C LEU A 124 -2.65 -9.70 3.29
N LYS A 125 -1.54 -10.42 3.14
CA LYS A 125 -1.02 -11.51 3.99
C LYS A 125 -1.90 -12.75 4.13
N SER A 126 -3.07 -12.78 3.50
CA SER A 126 -3.92 -13.96 3.53
C SER A 126 -3.56 -14.93 2.42
N ASN A 127 -3.48 -16.22 2.78
CA ASN A 127 -3.41 -17.32 1.82
C ASN A 127 -4.79 -17.76 1.31
N LYS A 128 -5.88 -17.21 1.87
CA LYS A 128 -7.26 -17.51 1.44
C LYS A 128 -7.55 -16.70 0.17
N VAL A 129 -7.52 -17.38 -0.97
CA VAL A 129 -7.77 -16.79 -2.29
C VAL A 129 -9.20 -17.09 -2.73
N ASN A 130 -9.93 -16.04 -3.10
CA ASN A 130 -11.22 -16.13 -3.77
C ASN A 130 -11.03 -16.03 -5.30
N ILE A 131 -11.64 -16.93 -6.06
CA ILE A 131 -11.64 -16.84 -7.53
C ILE A 131 -12.86 -16.02 -7.94
N LEU A 132 -12.62 -14.84 -8.49
CA LEU A 132 -13.70 -13.96 -8.98
C LEU A 132 -14.21 -14.43 -10.33
N ALA A 133 -13.29 -14.76 -11.24
CA ALA A 133 -13.64 -15.27 -12.55
C ALA A 133 -12.47 -15.99 -13.24
N LYS A 134 -12.81 -16.78 -14.27
CA LYS A 134 -11.83 -17.30 -15.23
C LYS A 134 -11.78 -16.38 -16.45
N LEU A 135 -10.59 -15.93 -16.85
CA LEU A 135 -10.41 -15.00 -17.96
C LEU A 135 -10.70 -15.64 -19.34
N ASN A 136 -10.86 -16.97 -19.40
CA ASN A 136 -11.28 -17.69 -20.60
C ASN A 136 -12.80 -17.97 -20.65
N SER A 137 -13.58 -17.44 -19.71
CA SER A 137 -15.04 -17.59 -19.72
C SER A 137 -15.68 -16.70 -20.79
N GLU A 138 -16.90 -17.05 -21.22
CA GLU A 138 -17.62 -16.39 -22.32
C GLU A 138 -17.71 -14.86 -22.18
N ILE A 139 -17.84 -14.35 -20.94
CA ILE A 139 -17.92 -12.91 -20.69
C ILE A 139 -16.63 -12.17 -21.06
N PHE A 140 -15.48 -12.83 -21.00
CA PHE A 140 -14.16 -12.26 -21.31
C PHE A 140 -13.68 -12.60 -22.73
N LYS A 141 -14.31 -13.56 -23.42
CA LYS A 141 -13.96 -13.89 -24.83
C LYS A 141 -14.26 -12.75 -25.81
N LYS A 142 -15.07 -11.77 -25.40
CA LYS A 142 -15.45 -10.61 -26.21
C LYS A 142 -14.46 -9.45 -26.15
N ILE A 143 -13.44 -9.56 -25.30
CA ILE A 143 -12.39 -8.54 -25.16
C ILE A 143 -11.03 -9.19 -25.44
N ASP A 144 -10.12 -8.41 -26.02
CA ASP A 144 -8.78 -8.88 -26.36
C ASP A 144 -7.85 -8.71 -25.15
N ILE A 145 -7.81 -9.72 -24.29
CA ILE A 145 -6.95 -9.73 -23.10
C ILE A 145 -5.55 -10.17 -23.52
N TYR A 146 -4.56 -9.35 -23.18
CA TYR A 146 -3.16 -9.64 -23.45
C TYR A 146 -2.69 -10.87 -22.66
N SER A 147 -2.52 -11.98 -23.37
CA SER A 147 -2.32 -13.32 -22.80
C SER A 147 -1.07 -13.44 -21.90
N PHE A 148 -0.02 -12.65 -22.16
CA PHE A 148 1.22 -12.70 -21.38
C PHE A 148 1.18 -11.86 -20.09
N ALA A 149 0.30 -10.87 -20.01
CA ALA A 149 0.17 -10.03 -18.82
C ALA A 149 -1.26 -9.51 -18.66
N PRO A 150 -2.25 -10.39 -18.40
CA PRO A 150 -3.67 -10.03 -18.37
C PRO A 150 -4.01 -8.92 -17.36
N TYR A 151 -3.25 -8.84 -16.27
CA TYR A 151 -3.44 -7.80 -15.25
C TYR A 151 -3.33 -6.39 -15.83
N ARG A 152 -2.49 -6.17 -16.85
CA ARG A 152 -2.22 -4.83 -17.40
C ARG A 152 -3.47 -4.17 -17.96
N ASP A 153 -4.32 -4.98 -18.61
CA ASP A 153 -5.53 -4.48 -19.24
C ASP A 153 -6.57 -4.03 -18.20
N PHE A 154 -6.54 -4.63 -17.01
CA PHE A 154 -7.43 -4.28 -15.91
C PHE A 154 -6.84 -3.23 -14.96
N GLN A 155 -5.52 -3.24 -14.76
CA GLN A 155 -4.81 -2.46 -13.74
C GLN A 155 -5.00 -0.95 -13.90
N ARG A 156 -5.14 -0.46 -15.14
CA ARG A 156 -5.22 0.98 -15.42
C ARG A 156 -6.49 1.64 -14.87
N LYS A 157 -7.62 0.92 -14.91
CA LYS A 157 -8.95 1.50 -14.70
C LYS A 157 -9.79 0.82 -13.65
N SER A 158 -9.37 -0.35 -13.17
CA SER A 158 -10.15 -1.07 -12.17
C SER A 158 -9.97 -0.43 -10.81
N TYR A 159 -11.06 -0.23 -10.08
CA TYR A 159 -11.03 0.43 -8.78
C TYR A 159 -12.08 -0.15 -7.84
N PHE A 160 -11.90 0.10 -6.55
CA PHE A 160 -12.92 -0.16 -5.54
C PHE A 160 -13.80 1.07 -5.35
N ASN A 161 -15.11 0.90 -5.46
CA ASN A 161 -16.04 1.96 -5.11
C ASN A 161 -16.18 2.11 -3.59
N GLU A 162 -16.89 3.14 -3.15
CA GLU A 162 -17.06 3.45 -1.72
C GLU A 162 -17.68 2.32 -0.90
N LYS A 163 -18.47 1.44 -1.55
CA LYS A 163 -19.14 0.28 -0.95
C LYS A 163 -18.23 -0.95 -0.87
N GLY A 164 -16.96 -0.86 -1.25
CA GLY A 164 -16.01 -1.97 -1.25
C GLY A 164 -16.28 -2.99 -2.37
N SER A 165 -17.05 -2.62 -3.40
CA SER A 165 -17.19 -3.45 -4.59
C SER A 165 -16.09 -3.11 -5.60
N LEU A 166 -15.50 -4.14 -6.21
CA LEU A 166 -14.61 -3.97 -7.35
C LEU A 166 -15.43 -3.62 -8.59
N ILE A 167 -15.04 -2.54 -9.25
CA ILE A 167 -15.43 -2.22 -10.63
C ILE A 167 -14.25 -2.61 -11.50
N LEU A 168 -14.34 -3.77 -12.16
CA LEU A 168 -13.34 -4.27 -13.09
C LEU A 168 -13.60 -3.66 -14.47
N ASN A 169 -12.65 -2.89 -14.98
CA ASN A 169 -12.76 -2.18 -16.24
C ASN A 169 -11.72 -2.66 -17.24
N TYR A 170 -12.11 -2.72 -18.51
CA TYR A 170 -11.21 -2.93 -19.64
C TYR A 170 -11.50 -1.89 -20.73
N GLY A 171 -10.43 -1.39 -21.35
CA GLY A 171 -10.46 -0.48 -22.49
C GLY A 171 -9.05 -0.16 -22.98
N TYR A 172 -8.90 0.23 -24.25
CA TYR A 172 -7.58 0.39 -24.87
C TYR A 172 -6.83 1.64 -24.42
N ASP A 173 -7.55 2.74 -24.15
CA ASP A 173 -6.99 4.01 -23.69
C ASP A 173 -7.76 4.57 -22.49
N GLU A 174 -7.40 5.76 -21.98
CA GLU A 174 -8.00 6.38 -20.79
C GLU A 174 -9.48 6.78 -20.98
N THR A 175 -9.93 7.00 -22.21
CA THR A 175 -11.29 7.45 -22.55
C THR A 175 -12.24 6.30 -22.92
N ASP A 176 -11.71 5.17 -23.36
CA ASP A 176 -12.47 4.03 -23.83
C ASP A 176 -12.81 3.04 -22.71
N THR A 177 -14.08 2.70 -22.54
CA THR A 177 -14.52 1.64 -21.61
C THR A 177 -15.38 0.66 -22.38
N GLN A 178 -14.79 -0.47 -22.76
CA GLN A 178 -15.45 -1.49 -23.58
C GLN A 178 -16.11 -2.57 -22.73
N PHE A 179 -15.63 -2.77 -21.51
CA PHE A 179 -16.15 -3.78 -20.61
C PHE A 179 -16.08 -3.31 -19.16
N VAL A 180 -17.17 -3.55 -18.44
CA VAL A 180 -17.31 -3.28 -17.00
C VAL A 180 -17.95 -4.50 -16.36
N GLN A 181 -17.28 -5.04 -15.33
CA GLN A 181 -17.84 -6.10 -14.48
C GLN A 181 -17.71 -5.70 -13.03
N LYS A 182 -18.84 -5.79 -12.30
CA LYS A 182 -18.87 -5.53 -10.87
C LYS A 182 -18.74 -6.82 -10.07
N PHE A 183 -17.90 -6.82 -9.04
CA PHE A 183 -17.80 -7.86 -8.03
C PHE A 183 -18.08 -7.27 -6.65
N ILE A 184 -19.13 -7.76 -5.98
CA ILE A 184 -19.53 -7.26 -4.66
C ILE A 184 -18.67 -7.96 -3.60
N ASN A 185 -17.99 -7.18 -2.75
CA ASN A 185 -17.16 -7.68 -1.65
C ASN A 185 -16.20 -8.81 -2.05
N PRO A 186 -15.28 -8.60 -3.02
CA PRO A 186 -14.52 -9.67 -3.65
C PRO A 186 -13.67 -10.52 -2.68
N CYS A 187 -13.25 -9.96 -1.54
CA CYS A 187 -12.51 -10.69 -0.51
C CYS A 187 -13.37 -11.34 0.60
N LYS A 188 -14.70 -11.17 0.59
CA LYS A 188 -15.59 -11.88 1.51
C LYS A 188 -15.98 -13.21 0.85
N SER A 189 -15.43 -14.31 1.36
CA SER A 189 -15.78 -15.69 0.97
C SER A 189 -16.34 -16.44 2.15
#